data_AF-A0A2M9MZL4-F1
#
_entry.id   AF-A0A2M9MZL4-F1
#
_cell.length_a   1.000
_cell.length_b   1.000
_cell.length_c   1.000
_cell.angle_alpha   90.00
_cell.angle_beta   90.00
_cell.angle_gamma   90.00
#
_symmetry.space_group_name_H-M   'P 1'
#
loop_
_entity.id
_entity.type
_entity.pdbx_description
1 polymer ?
#
loop_
_entity_poly.entity_id
_entity_poly.type
_entity_poly.pdbx_seq_one_letter_code
_entity_poly.pdbx_strand_id
1 'polypeptide(L)'
;MKRVWSKGVSALLVSIMVGGLLISCTNSSGNGDNGEGAEGENSYKLKILHNWNGSNGSDAMTPVEEVIKEKTGVTLEWEYTKGSETEKVNQIFATQDLPDIYTGPAWGGELDGIIKAANEGQLVDISDKLKDYPNLSKSIAEENVPPALYEKAIDAYDGKKYLLLQNQPATNEDGMDWLYGFYVRKDIAEKVGVDPQSVVTKDDFYNFLKKIKDANLQENGQPVFPLGGFSNGWAVGIGNTMFYPGASYVDKGDGTVEHNFFTKGYEEYTLFYRKLVEEGLLDPETFTQTDPIAKEKINQGRIAILAAHYPAILDASKEYVSSHPGSDYIPLGPLERADVEPDRPVDLGIQGNNVTAITKNCKGACVDAALKFLDFMASDEGFMLARYGVQGVHWDMKDGKPVANQEWFDKFSTDTNMKLRKNEGISIGLESLTGLDRINSVAGGDIWAEQERLDAMENARKILRPNGIHVITAYNPGDVITKAPEWEMLKPSMDRMGDAWKEAVFAKSDEAAMSIINELREQLRKTGYDKAMQFTNENLKGKDVVTVQMPN
;
A
#
# COMPACT_ATOMS: atom_id res chain seq x y z
N MET A 1 25.82 -40.18 39.39
CA MET A 1 26.32 -41.45 39.97
C MET A 1 25.15 -42.39 40.20
N LYS A 2 25.32 -43.72 39.97
CA LYS A 2 24.66 -44.93 40.56
C LYS A 2 23.19 -44.84 41.07
N ARG A 3 22.31 -45.86 40.99
CA ARG A 3 22.17 -47.19 40.34
C ARG A 3 20.71 -47.64 40.67
N VAL A 4 19.86 -48.09 39.74
CA VAL A 4 19.63 -49.50 39.30
C VAL A 4 19.01 -50.46 40.34
N TRP A 5 17.72 -50.85 40.16
CA TRP A 5 17.09 -52.20 40.28
C TRP A 5 15.54 -52.11 40.50
N SER A 6 14.68 -53.12 40.25
CA SER A 6 14.61 -54.21 39.24
C SER A 6 13.33 -55.08 39.45
N LYS A 7 12.81 -55.74 38.39
CA LYS A 7 11.85 -56.89 38.37
C LYS A 7 10.38 -56.59 38.76
N GLY A 8 9.34 -57.20 38.16
CA GLY A 8 9.26 -58.04 36.94
C GLY A 8 7.98 -58.93 36.85
N VAL A 9 7.73 -59.50 35.66
CA VAL A 9 7.01 -60.80 35.38
C VAL A 9 5.44 -60.84 35.36
N SER A 10 4.89 -60.88 34.13
CA SER A 10 3.93 -61.88 33.56
C SER A 10 2.45 -61.98 34.02
N ALA A 11 1.45 -62.45 33.22
CA ALA A 11 1.30 -62.77 31.78
C ALA A 11 -0.21 -63.04 31.41
N LEU A 12 -0.48 -63.48 30.17
CA LEU A 12 -1.76 -63.88 29.51
C LEU A 12 -2.60 -62.72 28.92
N LEU A 13 -2.86 -62.55 27.61
CA LEU A 13 -3.04 -63.36 26.37
C LEU A 13 -4.44 -63.96 26.12
N VAL A 14 -4.92 -63.67 24.89
CA VAL A 14 -5.89 -64.31 23.96
C VAL A 14 -6.78 -63.19 23.40
N SER A 15 -6.90 -62.81 22.11
CA SER A 15 -6.46 -63.24 20.76
C SER A 15 -7.70 -63.23 19.84
N ILE A 16 -7.54 -62.72 18.60
CA ILE A 16 -8.28 -62.93 17.31
C ILE A 16 -8.25 -61.58 16.55
N MET A 17 -7.43 -61.34 15.49
CA MET A 17 -7.35 -61.92 14.12
C MET A 17 -8.59 -61.61 13.23
N VAL A 18 -8.56 -61.34 11.91
CA VAL A 18 -7.55 -61.11 10.83
C VAL A 18 -8.31 -60.47 9.62
N GLY A 19 -7.78 -59.78 8.59
CA GLY A 19 -6.43 -59.37 8.17
C GLY A 19 -6.42 -57.89 7.71
N GLY A 20 -5.91 -57.41 6.56
CA GLY A 20 -5.13 -58.00 5.44
C GLY A 20 -5.68 -57.55 4.06
N LEU A 21 -4.92 -57.10 3.03
CA LEU A 21 -3.47 -56.98 2.82
C LEU A 21 -3.13 -55.97 1.68
N LEU A 22 -1.95 -55.34 1.81
CA LEU A 22 -0.92 -55.01 0.80
C LEU A 22 -1.15 -54.03 -0.38
N ILE A 23 -0.17 -53.13 -0.46
CA ILE A 23 0.27 -52.31 -1.60
C ILE A 23 0.98 -53.19 -2.64
N SER A 24 0.82 -52.86 -3.93
CA SER A 24 1.72 -53.30 -5.01
C SER A 24 2.06 -52.09 -5.89
N CYS A 25 3.36 -51.77 -6.03
CA CYS A 25 3.83 -50.72 -6.91
C CYS A 25 4.24 -51.32 -8.27
N THR A 26 3.69 -50.81 -9.37
CA THR A 26 4.28 -51.00 -10.71
C THR A 26 4.12 -49.72 -11.54
N ASN A 27 5.20 -49.34 -12.22
CA ASN A 27 5.32 -48.09 -12.95
C ASN A 27 5.08 -48.33 -14.45
N SER A 28 4.08 -47.71 -15.08
CA SER A 28 4.06 -47.51 -16.54
C SER A 28 3.08 -46.42 -16.97
N SER A 29 3.57 -45.54 -17.84
CA SER A 29 2.83 -44.52 -18.59
C SER A 29 1.67 -45.07 -19.43
N GLY A 30 0.51 -44.37 -19.42
CA GLY A 30 -0.62 -44.62 -20.31
C GLY A 30 -1.74 -43.60 -20.11
N ASN A 31 -2.19 -42.97 -21.19
CA ASN A 31 -3.19 -41.90 -21.20
C ASN A 31 -4.61 -42.47 -21.45
N GLY A 32 -5.67 -41.91 -20.85
CA GLY A 32 -7.04 -42.08 -21.38
C GLY A 32 -8.19 -42.35 -20.41
N ASP A 33 -8.96 -41.28 -20.18
CA ASP A 33 -10.45 -41.22 -20.20
C ASP A 33 -11.30 -41.58 -18.96
N ASN A 34 -12.52 -41.06 -19.00
CA ASN A 34 -13.39 -40.65 -17.90
C ASN A 34 -14.17 -41.76 -17.18
N GLY A 35 -14.58 -41.47 -15.94
CA GLY A 35 -15.65 -42.16 -15.23
C GLY A 35 -16.41 -41.20 -14.31
N GLU A 36 -17.64 -40.84 -14.70
CA GLU A 36 -18.58 -40.13 -13.82
C GLU A 36 -19.07 -41.02 -12.68
N GLY A 37 -19.21 -40.44 -11.48
CA GLY A 37 -19.83 -41.04 -10.31
C GLY A 37 -20.49 -39.93 -9.48
N ALA A 38 -21.76 -40.11 -9.12
CA ALA A 38 -22.66 -38.99 -8.83
C ALA A 38 -22.70 -38.48 -7.37
N GLU A 39 -23.03 -37.19 -7.28
CA GLU A 39 -23.64 -36.44 -6.16
C GLU A 39 -23.08 -36.61 -4.73
N GLY A 40 -22.23 -35.65 -4.36
CA GLY A 40 -22.05 -35.16 -2.99
C GLY A 40 -21.40 -33.77 -3.06
N GLU A 41 -22.16 -32.74 -2.69
CA GLU A 41 -21.81 -31.29 -2.61
C GLU A 41 -20.66 -30.77 -3.49
N ASN A 42 -20.97 -29.91 -4.47
CA ASN A 42 -20.02 -29.27 -5.40
C ASN A 42 -18.96 -28.40 -4.68
N SER A 43 -17.91 -29.02 -4.13
CA SER A 43 -16.76 -28.31 -3.57
C SER A 43 -15.69 -28.08 -4.64
N TYR A 44 -15.56 -26.85 -5.14
CA TYR A 44 -14.48 -26.48 -6.07
C TYR A 44 -13.22 -26.06 -5.32
N LYS A 45 -12.05 -26.47 -5.79
CA LYS A 45 -10.76 -25.94 -5.31
C LYS A 45 -10.28 -24.89 -6.31
N LEU A 46 -9.95 -23.68 -5.83
CA LEU A 46 -9.39 -22.60 -6.66
C LEU A 46 -7.95 -22.32 -6.27
N LYS A 47 -7.03 -22.38 -7.24
CA LYS A 47 -5.65 -21.91 -7.06
C LYS A 47 -5.60 -20.38 -7.21
N ILE A 48 -5.19 -19.67 -6.16
CA ILE A 48 -5.10 -18.21 -6.13
C ILE A 48 -3.64 -17.81 -5.98
N LEU A 49 -3.12 -17.02 -6.93
CA LEU A 49 -1.84 -16.32 -6.76
C LEU A 49 -2.11 -14.95 -6.12
N HIS A 50 -1.66 -14.78 -4.88
CA HIS A 50 -1.56 -13.48 -4.23
C HIS A 50 -0.17 -12.90 -4.52
N ASN A 51 -0.09 -12.09 -5.59
CA ASN A 51 1.14 -11.53 -6.11
C ASN A 51 1.57 -10.27 -5.33
N TRP A 52 1.99 -10.47 -4.08
CA TRP A 52 2.46 -9.40 -3.20
C TRP A 52 3.63 -9.89 -2.35
N ASN A 53 4.80 -9.25 -2.46
CA ASN A 53 6.01 -9.68 -1.76
C ASN A 53 5.86 -9.50 -0.25
N GLY A 54 6.30 -10.50 0.53
CA GLY A 54 6.12 -10.53 1.99
C GLY A 54 4.75 -11.04 2.45
N SER A 55 3.76 -11.21 1.57
CA SER A 55 2.51 -11.90 1.92
C SER A 55 2.74 -13.40 2.20
N ASN A 56 1.91 -13.98 3.07
CA ASN A 56 1.91 -15.39 3.46
C ASN A 56 0.65 -15.71 4.26
N GLY A 57 0.22 -16.97 4.23
CA GLY A 57 -0.96 -17.46 4.94
C GLY A 57 -0.65 -18.57 5.95
N SER A 58 -1.68 -19.34 6.27
CA SER A 58 -1.61 -20.54 7.11
C SER A 58 -1.17 -21.78 6.30
N ASP A 59 -0.51 -22.74 6.96
CA ASP A 59 -0.21 -24.07 6.40
C ASP A 59 -1.43 -25.03 6.43
N ALA A 60 -2.54 -24.62 7.05
CA ALA A 60 -3.76 -25.39 7.23
C ALA A 60 -5.01 -24.52 7.00
N MET A 61 -6.14 -25.16 6.64
CA MET A 61 -7.46 -24.52 6.55
C MET A 61 -7.74 -23.69 7.80
N THR A 62 -8.10 -22.43 7.60
CA THR A 62 -8.41 -21.48 8.67
C THR A 62 -9.92 -21.37 8.93
N PRO A 63 -10.39 -20.94 10.12
CA PRO A 63 -11.82 -20.75 10.40
C PRO A 63 -12.53 -19.77 9.45
N VAL A 64 -11.82 -18.75 8.95
CA VAL A 64 -12.34 -17.86 7.90
C VAL A 64 -12.54 -18.62 6.58
N GLU A 65 -11.59 -19.46 6.17
CA GLU A 65 -11.72 -20.28 4.96
C GLU A 65 -12.79 -21.37 5.09
N GLU A 66 -13.05 -21.88 6.30
CA GLU A 66 -14.20 -22.77 6.57
C GLU A 66 -15.53 -22.03 6.31
N VAL A 67 -15.71 -20.81 6.81
CA VAL A 67 -16.91 -20.00 6.53
C VAL A 67 -17.02 -19.67 5.03
N ILE A 68 -15.92 -19.32 4.36
CA ILE A 68 -15.90 -19.12 2.90
C ILE A 68 -16.38 -20.39 2.20
N LYS A 69 -15.88 -21.56 2.61
CA LYS A 69 -16.27 -22.86 2.03
C LYS A 69 -17.75 -23.17 2.24
N GLU A 70 -18.30 -22.92 3.42
CA GLU A 70 -19.74 -23.09 3.69
C GLU A 70 -20.62 -22.18 2.82
N LYS A 71 -20.23 -20.91 2.66
CA LYS A 71 -21.01 -19.91 1.89
C LYS A 71 -20.91 -20.12 0.39
N THR A 72 -19.72 -20.42 -0.11
CA THR A 72 -19.41 -20.41 -1.54
C THR A 72 -19.38 -21.82 -2.15
N GLY A 73 -19.07 -22.85 -1.37
CA GLY A 73 -18.68 -24.17 -1.88
C GLY A 73 -17.23 -24.21 -2.37
N VAL A 74 -16.40 -23.20 -2.06
CA VAL A 74 -15.04 -23.09 -2.58
C VAL A 74 -14.00 -23.37 -1.47
N THR A 75 -13.00 -24.16 -1.79
CA THR A 75 -11.76 -24.32 -1.00
C THR A 75 -10.63 -23.58 -1.70
N LEU A 76 -9.85 -22.81 -0.95
CA LEU A 76 -8.77 -21.98 -1.50
C LEU A 76 -7.44 -22.74 -1.48
N GLU A 77 -6.58 -22.47 -2.47
CA GLU A 77 -5.19 -22.91 -2.52
C GLU A 77 -4.30 -21.72 -2.87
N TRP A 78 -3.57 -21.21 -1.89
CA TRP A 78 -2.77 -20.01 -2.04
C TRP A 78 -1.37 -20.29 -2.59
N GLU A 79 -0.97 -19.48 -3.56
CA GLU A 79 0.42 -19.27 -3.95
C GLU A 79 0.78 -17.81 -3.60
N TYR A 80 1.94 -17.60 -2.98
CA TYR A 80 2.41 -16.27 -2.55
C TYR A 80 3.73 -15.92 -3.24
N THR A 81 3.83 -14.71 -3.76
CA THR A 81 5.07 -14.22 -4.40
C THR A 81 6.18 -13.96 -3.40
N LYS A 82 7.40 -14.32 -3.79
CA LYS A 82 8.65 -14.01 -3.07
C LYS A 82 9.61 -13.36 -4.05
N GLY A 83 10.07 -12.15 -3.78
CA GLY A 83 10.81 -11.34 -4.75
C GLY A 83 9.87 -10.51 -5.62
N SER A 84 10.26 -10.21 -6.86
CA SER A 84 9.56 -9.24 -7.71
C SER A 84 8.20 -9.72 -8.21
N GLU A 85 7.16 -8.94 -7.92
CA GLU A 85 5.80 -9.10 -8.39
C GLU A 85 5.69 -8.94 -9.92
N THR A 86 6.38 -7.95 -10.48
CA THR A 86 6.52 -7.73 -11.94
C THR A 86 7.16 -8.94 -12.63
N GLU A 87 8.25 -9.51 -12.08
CA GLU A 87 8.87 -10.71 -12.68
C GLU A 87 7.92 -11.90 -12.61
N LYS A 88 7.24 -12.11 -11.48
CA LYS A 88 6.33 -13.23 -11.27
C LYS A 88 5.12 -13.20 -12.20
N VAL A 89 4.47 -12.04 -12.39
CA VAL A 89 3.31 -11.94 -13.29
C VAL A 89 3.73 -12.20 -14.74
N ASN A 90 4.86 -11.65 -15.18
CA ASN A 90 5.39 -11.89 -16.52
C ASN A 90 5.78 -13.37 -16.71
N GLN A 91 6.32 -14.01 -15.67
CA GLN A 91 6.67 -15.43 -15.68
C GLN A 91 5.44 -16.32 -15.88
N ILE A 92 4.37 -16.18 -15.09
CA ILE A 92 3.21 -17.09 -15.19
C ILE A 92 2.53 -17.02 -16.56
N PHE A 93 2.43 -15.83 -17.16
CA PHE A 93 1.87 -15.66 -18.50
C PHE A 93 2.85 -16.09 -19.60
N ALA A 94 4.16 -15.97 -19.41
CA ALA A 94 5.13 -16.51 -20.37
C ALA A 94 5.20 -18.06 -20.36
N THR A 95 5.10 -18.69 -19.17
CA THR A 95 5.19 -20.15 -19.02
C THR A 95 3.85 -20.86 -19.17
N GLN A 96 2.74 -20.13 -19.10
CA GLN A 96 1.36 -20.66 -19.01
C GLN A 96 1.09 -21.49 -17.73
N ASP A 97 1.93 -21.36 -16.69
CA ASP A 97 1.69 -21.88 -15.33
C ASP A 97 0.75 -20.93 -14.59
N LEU A 98 -0.52 -20.93 -15.01
CA LEU A 98 -1.51 -19.96 -14.57
C LEU A 98 -2.27 -20.44 -13.32
N PRO A 99 -2.50 -19.57 -12.31
CA PRO A 99 -3.49 -19.82 -11.27
C PRO A 99 -4.91 -19.73 -11.85
N ASP A 100 -5.93 -20.11 -11.10
CA ASP A 100 -7.33 -19.86 -11.49
C ASP A 100 -7.67 -18.37 -11.31
N ILE A 101 -7.23 -17.78 -10.20
CA ILE A 101 -7.34 -16.36 -9.88
C ILE A 101 -5.94 -15.77 -9.67
N TYR A 102 -5.67 -14.64 -10.32
CA TYR A 102 -4.58 -13.74 -9.98
C TYR A 102 -5.14 -12.57 -9.18
N THR A 103 -4.43 -12.13 -8.14
CA THR A 103 -4.56 -10.77 -7.57
C THR A 103 -3.18 -10.20 -7.26
N GLY A 104 -2.98 -8.91 -7.52
CA GLY A 104 -1.71 -8.20 -7.27
C GLY A 104 -1.84 -6.70 -7.54
N PRO A 105 -0.76 -5.91 -7.37
CA PRO A 105 -0.78 -4.45 -7.49
C PRO A 105 -1.53 -3.89 -8.71
N ALA A 106 -2.37 -2.88 -8.48
CA ALA A 106 -3.12 -2.17 -9.53
C ALA A 106 -2.33 -1.05 -10.24
N TRP A 107 -1.00 -1.09 -10.18
CA TRP A 107 -0.08 -0.11 -10.77
C TRP A 107 1.14 -0.81 -11.39
N GLY A 108 2.07 -0.01 -11.93
CA GLY A 108 3.39 -0.48 -12.33
C GLY A 108 3.38 -1.57 -13.40
N GLY A 109 4.46 -2.36 -13.40
CA GLY A 109 4.64 -3.47 -14.34
C GLY A 109 3.67 -4.63 -14.09
N GLU A 110 3.08 -4.70 -12.89
CA GLU A 110 2.10 -5.70 -12.50
C GLU A 110 0.78 -5.52 -13.27
N LEU A 111 0.23 -4.30 -13.26
CA LEU A 111 -0.96 -3.95 -14.04
C LEU A 111 -0.68 -4.09 -15.55
N ASP A 112 0.47 -3.63 -16.04
CA ASP A 112 0.82 -3.71 -17.46
C ASP A 112 0.95 -5.16 -17.95
N GLY A 113 1.49 -6.06 -17.12
CA GLY A 113 1.54 -7.50 -17.38
C GLY A 113 0.14 -8.14 -17.46
N ILE A 114 -0.78 -7.72 -16.60
CA ILE A 114 -2.18 -8.18 -16.59
C ILE A 114 -2.97 -7.65 -17.80
N ILE A 115 -2.79 -6.39 -18.19
CA ILE A 115 -3.41 -5.81 -19.40
C ILE A 115 -2.88 -6.51 -20.66
N LYS A 116 -1.59 -6.82 -20.71
CA LYS A 116 -1.01 -7.63 -21.79
C LYS A 116 -1.65 -9.02 -21.85
N ALA A 117 -1.82 -9.68 -20.71
CA ALA A 117 -2.50 -10.98 -20.63
C ALA A 117 -3.96 -10.93 -21.12
N ALA A 118 -4.69 -9.84 -20.82
CA ALA A 118 -6.04 -9.60 -21.35
C ALA A 118 -6.03 -9.51 -22.89
N ASN A 119 -5.14 -8.67 -23.45
CA ASN A 119 -5.00 -8.46 -24.90
C ASN A 119 -4.56 -9.73 -25.65
N GLU A 120 -3.76 -10.59 -25.02
CA GLU A 120 -3.34 -11.89 -25.56
C GLU A 120 -4.37 -13.01 -25.35
N GLY A 121 -5.57 -12.71 -24.84
CA GLY A 121 -6.63 -13.69 -24.62
C GLY A 121 -6.29 -14.73 -23.55
N GLN A 122 -5.50 -14.34 -22.55
CA GLN A 122 -5.06 -15.21 -21.45
C GLN A 122 -5.95 -15.11 -20.19
N LEU A 123 -6.95 -14.22 -20.20
CA LEU A 123 -7.92 -14.01 -19.12
C LEU A 123 -9.33 -14.39 -19.57
N VAL A 124 -10.21 -14.65 -18.60
CA VAL A 124 -11.63 -14.96 -18.86
C VAL A 124 -12.42 -13.65 -18.95
N ASP A 125 -13.17 -13.50 -20.04
CA ASP A 125 -14.15 -12.42 -20.20
C ASP A 125 -15.35 -12.69 -19.28
N ILE A 126 -15.62 -11.75 -18.37
CA ILE A 126 -16.68 -11.84 -17.36
C ILE A 126 -17.86 -10.91 -17.67
N SER A 127 -17.80 -10.12 -18.75
CA SER A 127 -18.81 -9.13 -19.15
C SER A 127 -20.25 -9.66 -19.12
N ASP A 128 -20.54 -10.75 -19.83
CA ASP A 128 -21.87 -11.37 -19.91
C ASP A 128 -22.39 -11.95 -18.57
N LYS A 129 -21.49 -12.20 -17.61
CA LYS A 129 -21.78 -12.81 -16.30
C LYS A 129 -21.96 -11.76 -15.20
N LEU A 130 -21.32 -10.59 -15.30
CA LEU A 130 -21.30 -9.57 -14.24
C LEU A 130 -22.70 -9.16 -13.73
N LYS A 131 -23.71 -9.15 -14.59
CA LYS A 131 -25.12 -8.88 -14.23
C LYS A 131 -25.67 -9.79 -13.10
N ASP A 132 -25.11 -10.99 -12.95
CA ASP A 132 -25.51 -11.99 -11.96
C ASP A 132 -24.69 -11.86 -10.65
N TYR A 133 -23.69 -10.98 -10.63
CA TYR A 133 -22.74 -10.71 -9.54
C TYR A 133 -22.71 -9.20 -9.22
N PRO A 134 -23.68 -8.70 -8.43
CA PRO A 134 -23.91 -7.26 -8.26
C PRO A 134 -22.80 -6.55 -7.47
N ASN A 135 -22.12 -7.24 -6.54
CA ASN A 135 -21.04 -6.64 -5.76
C ASN A 135 -19.80 -6.42 -6.64
N LEU A 136 -19.53 -7.37 -7.54
CA LEU A 136 -18.47 -7.22 -8.55
C LEU A 136 -18.82 -6.15 -9.59
N SER A 137 -20.06 -6.12 -10.08
CA SER A 137 -20.53 -5.06 -10.99
C SER A 137 -20.37 -3.67 -10.39
N LYS A 138 -20.75 -3.47 -9.12
CA LYS A 138 -20.54 -2.21 -8.41
C LYS A 138 -19.06 -1.86 -8.32
N SER A 139 -18.20 -2.82 -8.01
CA SER A 139 -16.76 -2.59 -7.76
C SER A 139 -15.98 -2.12 -9.00
N ILE A 140 -16.49 -2.34 -10.20
CA ILE A 140 -15.88 -1.86 -11.46
C ILE A 140 -16.74 -0.84 -12.22
N ALA A 141 -17.80 -0.32 -11.62
CA ALA A 141 -18.60 0.73 -12.23
C ALA A 141 -17.76 2.01 -12.40
N GLU A 142 -18.02 2.78 -13.46
CA GLU A 142 -17.21 3.94 -13.86
C GLU A 142 -17.08 4.99 -12.74
N GLU A 143 -18.15 5.19 -11.97
CA GLU A 143 -18.18 6.10 -10.82
C GLU A 143 -17.34 5.66 -9.61
N ASN A 144 -16.95 4.38 -9.53
CA ASN A 144 -16.16 3.81 -8.43
C ASN A 144 -14.69 3.55 -8.82
N VAL A 145 -14.25 4.02 -10.00
CA VAL A 145 -12.91 3.76 -10.55
C VAL A 145 -12.31 5.08 -11.09
N PRO A 146 -11.00 5.36 -10.89
CA PRO A 146 -10.35 6.49 -11.55
C PRO A 146 -10.59 6.48 -13.06
N PRO A 147 -11.01 7.57 -13.73
CA PRO A 147 -11.27 7.56 -15.18
C PRO A 147 -10.08 7.06 -16.01
N ALA A 148 -8.86 7.46 -15.67
CA ALA A 148 -7.64 6.98 -16.32
C ALA A 148 -7.41 5.46 -16.13
N LEU A 149 -7.76 4.91 -14.96
CA LEU A 149 -7.67 3.46 -14.69
C LEU A 149 -8.83 2.71 -15.33
N TYR A 150 -10.03 3.30 -15.38
CA TYR A 150 -11.19 2.75 -16.05
C TYR A 150 -10.92 2.62 -17.56
N GLU A 151 -10.47 3.68 -18.23
CA GLU A 151 -10.01 3.65 -19.63
C GLU A 151 -8.91 2.60 -19.85
N LYS A 152 -7.90 2.54 -18.96
CA LYS A 152 -6.72 1.66 -19.10
C LYS A 152 -7.02 0.18 -18.85
N ALA A 153 -7.87 -0.14 -17.87
CA ALA A 153 -7.99 -1.49 -17.31
C ALA A 153 -9.41 -2.09 -17.38
N ILE A 154 -10.46 -1.28 -17.56
CA ILE A 154 -11.85 -1.75 -17.58
C ILE A 154 -12.49 -1.59 -18.96
N ASP A 155 -12.28 -0.49 -19.67
CA ASP A 155 -12.94 -0.20 -20.96
C ASP A 155 -12.06 -0.42 -22.20
N ALA A 156 -10.79 -0.78 -22.02
CA ALA A 156 -9.80 -1.02 -23.07
C ALA A 156 -10.09 -2.18 -24.06
N TYR A 157 -11.25 -2.84 -24.00
CA TYR A 157 -11.47 -4.16 -24.61
C TYR A 157 -12.77 -4.31 -25.42
N ASP A 158 -13.23 -3.26 -26.09
CA ASP A 158 -14.42 -3.28 -26.97
C ASP A 158 -15.68 -3.85 -26.28
N GLY A 159 -15.94 -3.41 -25.04
CA GLY A 159 -17.08 -3.83 -24.21
C GLY A 159 -16.85 -5.10 -23.39
N LYS A 160 -15.79 -5.87 -23.66
CA LYS A 160 -15.38 -7.00 -22.80
C LYS A 160 -14.84 -6.50 -21.47
N LYS A 161 -14.91 -7.34 -20.44
CA LYS A 161 -14.45 -7.01 -19.08
C LYS A 161 -13.65 -8.21 -18.56
N TYR A 162 -12.39 -8.00 -18.22
CA TYR A 162 -11.47 -9.06 -17.73
C TYR A 162 -10.99 -8.83 -16.30
N LEU A 163 -10.95 -7.56 -15.87
CA LEU A 163 -10.26 -7.12 -14.66
C LEU A 163 -11.26 -6.64 -13.61
N LEU A 164 -11.04 -7.01 -12.36
CA LEU A 164 -11.75 -6.55 -11.19
C LEU A 164 -10.80 -5.69 -10.36
N LEU A 165 -11.20 -4.48 -10.02
CA LEU A 165 -10.41 -3.59 -9.16
C LEU A 165 -10.85 -3.76 -7.71
N GLN A 166 -9.87 -3.74 -6.81
CA GLN A 166 -10.03 -4.08 -5.40
C GLN A 166 -9.55 -2.93 -4.52
N ASN A 167 -10.22 -2.78 -3.38
CA ASN A 167 -10.00 -1.77 -2.36
C ASN A 167 -10.06 -0.31 -2.85
N GLN A 168 -10.71 -0.04 -4.00
CA GLN A 168 -11.09 1.34 -4.35
C GLN A 168 -12.04 1.87 -3.26
N PRO A 169 -11.85 3.08 -2.73
CA PRO A 169 -12.67 3.58 -1.62
C PRO A 169 -14.14 3.71 -2.04
N ALA A 170 -15.05 3.08 -1.31
CA ALA A 170 -16.49 3.13 -1.61
C ALA A 170 -17.11 4.51 -1.36
N THR A 171 -16.47 5.32 -0.50
CA THR A 171 -16.84 6.69 -0.16
C THR A 171 -15.58 7.50 0.14
N ASN A 172 -15.70 8.84 0.21
CA ASN A 172 -14.59 9.69 0.69
C ASN A 172 -14.17 9.37 2.14
N GLU A 173 -15.07 8.82 2.97
CA GLU A 173 -14.75 8.40 4.34
C GLU A 173 -13.91 7.12 4.36
N ASP A 174 -14.01 6.28 3.34
CA ASP A 174 -13.12 5.12 3.12
C ASP A 174 -11.78 5.52 2.46
N GLY A 175 -11.57 6.82 2.23
CA GLY A 175 -10.27 7.36 1.84
C GLY A 175 -9.22 7.11 2.92
N MET A 176 -8.30 6.20 2.66
CA MET A 176 -7.16 5.86 3.50
C MET A 176 -6.10 6.97 3.47
N ASP A 177 -6.31 7.99 4.30
CA ASP A 177 -5.30 9.00 4.63
C ASP A 177 -4.27 8.40 5.60
N TRP A 178 -3.07 8.15 5.11
CA TRP A 178 -1.96 7.66 5.91
C TRP A 178 -1.38 8.74 6.87
N LEU A 179 -1.86 9.98 6.78
CA LEU A 179 -1.41 11.11 7.59
C LEU A 179 0.08 11.40 7.39
N TYR A 180 0.51 11.34 6.13
CA TYR A 180 1.80 11.85 5.70
C TYR A 180 1.98 13.32 6.11
N GLY A 181 3.08 13.60 6.80
CA GLY A 181 3.44 14.93 7.30
C GLY A 181 4.77 14.95 8.05
N PHE A 182 5.04 16.06 8.74
CA PHE A 182 6.12 16.18 9.72
C PHE A 182 5.56 16.01 11.13
N TYR A 183 6.31 15.32 11.98
CA TYR A 183 5.94 15.08 13.38
C TYR A 183 7.13 15.39 14.27
N VAL A 184 6.91 16.10 15.37
CA VAL A 184 7.97 16.51 16.29
C VAL A 184 7.84 15.81 17.64
N ARG A 185 8.96 15.41 18.23
CA ARG A 185 9.05 15.01 19.63
C ARG A 185 8.51 16.12 20.53
N LYS A 186 7.39 15.85 21.21
CA LYS A 186 6.69 16.81 22.06
C LYS A 186 7.59 17.44 23.12
N ASP A 187 8.37 16.63 23.82
CA ASP A 187 9.29 17.08 24.87
C ASP A 187 10.40 18.01 24.33
N ILE A 188 10.84 17.83 23.08
CA ILE A 188 11.76 18.73 22.40
C ILE A 188 11.08 20.06 22.06
N ALA A 189 9.85 20.03 21.51
CA ALA A 189 9.09 21.23 21.18
C ALA A 189 8.83 22.11 22.42
N GLU A 190 8.42 21.49 23.53
CA GLU A 190 8.27 22.13 24.83
C GLU A 190 9.60 22.73 25.33
N LYS A 191 10.70 21.98 25.24
CA LYS A 191 12.03 22.42 25.70
C LYS A 191 12.59 23.62 24.94
N VAL A 192 12.28 23.76 23.65
CA VAL A 192 12.68 24.94 22.84
C VAL A 192 11.60 26.03 22.78
N GLY A 193 10.48 25.87 23.49
CA GLY A 193 9.42 26.86 23.61
C GLY A 193 8.72 27.15 22.27
N VAL A 194 8.39 26.11 21.50
CA VAL A 194 7.65 26.22 20.24
C VAL A 194 6.39 25.36 20.32
N ASP A 195 5.25 25.99 20.05
CA ASP A 195 3.99 25.29 19.79
C ASP A 195 4.06 24.67 18.38
N PRO A 196 3.96 23.34 18.20
CA PRO A 196 4.00 22.71 16.88
C PRO A 196 2.90 23.20 15.93
N GLN A 197 1.77 23.69 16.46
CA GLN A 197 0.66 24.20 15.67
C GLN A 197 0.89 25.66 15.23
N SER A 198 1.91 26.33 15.76
CA SER A 198 2.34 27.65 15.27
C SER A 198 3.28 27.59 14.06
N VAL A 199 3.73 26.40 13.66
CA VAL A 199 4.67 26.19 12.55
C VAL A 199 3.91 25.98 11.26
N VAL A 200 3.52 27.08 10.61
CA VAL A 200 2.59 27.08 9.46
C VAL A 200 3.31 27.33 8.13
N THR A 201 4.31 28.22 8.09
CA THR A 201 5.04 28.56 6.86
C THR A 201 6.38 27.80 6.72
N LYS A 202 6.95 27.78 5.52
CA LYS A 202 8.33 27.28 5.29
C LYS A 202 9.40 28.02 6.09
N ASP A 203 9.18 29.30 6.38
CA ASP A 203 10.08 30.10 7.22
C ASP A 203 9.94 29.73 8.70
N ASP A 204 8.72 29.48 9.19
CA ASP A 204 8.50 28.97 10.56
C ASP A 204 9.17 27.60 10.75
N PHE A 205 9.02 26.71 9.76
CA PHE A 205 9.62 25.38 9.77
C PHE A 205 11.16 25.46 9.86
N TYR A 206 11.79 26.27 8.99
CA TYR A 206 13.23 26.51 9.05
C TYR A 206 13.68 27.14 10.38
N ASN A 207 12.94 28.13 10.90
CA ASN A 207 13.25 28.77 12.17
C ASN A 207 13.09 27.80 13.36
N PHE A 208 12.15 26.85 13.29
CA PHE A 208 11.98 25.82 14.31
C PHE A 208 13.13 24.81 14.30
N LEU A 209 13.52 24.32 13.11
CA LEU A 209 14.70 23.47 12.96
C LEU A 209 15.96 24.12 13.53
N LYS A 210 16.14 25.43 13.30
CA LYS A 210 17.23 26.20 13.90
C LYS A 210 17.17 26.26 15.41
N LYS A 211 16.01 26.55 16.02
CA LYS A 211 15.85 26.52 17.48
C LYS A 211 16.23 25.16 18.09
N ILE A 212 15.85 24.07 17.44
CA ILE A 212 16.23 22.71 17.86
C ILE A 212 17.75 22.51 17.78
N LYS A 213 18.38 22.94 16.68
CA LYS A 213 19.85 22.87 16.52
C LYS A 213 20.58 23.70 17.57
N ASP A 214 20.16 24.95 17.77
CA ASP A 214 20.79 25.89 18.70
C ASP A 214 20.65 25.46 20.17
N ALA A 215 19.64 24.63 20.49
CA ALA A 215 19.49 23.98 21.79
C ALA A 215 20.52 22.86 22.05
N ASN A 216 21.28 22.42 21.04
CA ASN A 216 22.38 21.46 21.12
C ASN A 216 22.04 20.19 21.93
N LEU A 217 20.88 19.61 21.61
CA LEU A 217 20.31 18.47 22.35
C LEU A 217 21.09 17.18 22.12
N GLN A 218 21.14 16.33 23.14
CA GLN A 218 21.81 15.03 23.09
C GLN A 218 20.96 13.95 23.74
N GLU A 219 20.97 12.76 23.14
CA GLU A 219 20.45 11.52 23.72
C GLU A 219 21.61 10.53 23.87
N ASN A 220 21.79 9.93 25.04
CA ASN A 220 22.88 9.00 25.34
C ASN A 220 24.29 9.50 24.93
N GLY A 221 24.51 10.82 25.01
CA GLY A 221 25.78 11.48 24.63
C GLY A 221 26.00 11.64 23.12
N GLN A 222 25.01 11.31 22.29
CA GLN A 222 25.01 11.53 20.84
C GLN A 222 24.12 12.72 20.48
N PRO A 223 24.42 13.49 19.42
CA PRO A 223 23.58 14.62 19.01
C PRO A 223 22.20 14.16 18.53
N VAL A 224 21.20 14.99 18.81
CA VAL A 224 19.87 14.94 18.18
C VAL A 224 19.88 15.78 16.91
N PHE A 225 19.41 15.22 15.80
CA PHE A 225 19.25 15.92 14.53
C PHE A 225 17.89 16.64 14.48
N PRO A 226 17.82 17.91 14.03
CA PRO A 226 16.54 18.64 13.97
C PRO A 226 15.52 17.99 13.04
N LEU A 227 15.94 17.54 11.85
CA LEU A 227 15.11 16.81 10.89
C LEU A 227 15.77 15.48 10.49
N GLY A 228 14.97 14.45 10.28
CA GLY A 228 15.40 13.18 9.70
C GLY A 228 14.27 12.39 9.06
N GLY A 229 14.60 11.20 8.57
CA GLY A 229 13.70 10.26 7.92
C GLY A 229 14.16 8.82 8.08
N PHE A 230 13.54 7.93 7.31
CA PHE A 230 13.82 6.51 7.20
C PHE A 230 14.92 6.24 6.14
N SER A 231 14.94 5.06 5.52
CA SER A 231 15.90 4.73 4.47
C SER A 231 15.83 5.68 3.26
N ASN A 232 17.00 6.01 2.68
CA ASN A 232 17.14 6.79 1.43
C ASN A 232 16.34 8.12 1.43
N GLY A 233 16.09 8.70 2.61
CA GLY A 233 15.35 9.94 2.80
C GLY A 233 13.83 9.84 2.68
N TRP A 234 13.24 8.64 2.69
CA TRP A 234 11.78 8.50 2.79
C TRP A 234 11.30 8.98 4.18
N ALA A 235 10.31 9.86 4.34
CA ALA A 235 9.63 10.69 3.35
C ALA A 235 9.98 12.17 3.52
N VAL A 236 11.23 12.50 3.85
CA VAL A 236 11.72 13.86 4.15
C VAL A 236 11.39 14.86 3.02
N GLY A 237 11.29 14.40 1.77
CA GLY A 237 10.86 15.23 0.63
C GLY A 237 9.41 15.73 0.65
N ILE A 238 8.58 15.33 1.62
CA ILE A 238 7.18 15.79 1.76
C ILE A 238 7.01 17.31 1.94
N GLY A 239 8.09 18.01 2.32
CA GLY A 239 8.09 19.47 2.38
C GLY A 239 7.96 20.14 1.01
N ASN A 240 7.92 19.39 -0.09
CA ASN A 240 7.69 19.90 -1.44
C ASN A 240 6.38 20.68 -1.59
N THR A 241 5.35 20.31 -0.82
CA THR A 241 4.05 20.99 -0.77
C THR A 241 4.13 22.45 -0.33
N MET A 242 5.19 22.87 0.39
CA MET A 242 5.45 24.27 0.76
C MET A 242 6.01 25.13 -0.41
N PHE A 243 6.21 24.53 -1.59
CA PHE A 243 6.87 25.19 -2.74
C PHE A 243 6.14 25.03 -4.08
N TYR A 244 5.27 24.03 -4.20
CA TYR A 244 4.34 23.84 -5.31
C TYR A 244 3.15 22.97 -4.83
N PRO A 245 2.05 22.82 -5.60
CA PRO A 245 0.84 22.05 -5.22
C PRO A 245 0.96 20.55 -4.90
N GLY A 246 2.18 20.03 -4.71
CA GLY A 246 2.49 18.64 -4.35
C GLY A 246 2.37 17.61 -5.47
N ALA A 247 1.51 17.85 -6.47
CA ALA A 247 1.39 17.00 -7.66
C ALA A 247 2.67 16.98 -8.53
N SER A 248 2.88 15.88 -9.26
CA SER A 248 3.99 15.73 -10.21
C SER A 248 3.91 16.70 -11.39
N TYR A 249 2.72 17.20 -11.70
CA TYR A 249 2.45 18.17 -12.75
C TYR A 249 1.63 19.33 -12.20
N VAL A 250 1.92 20.54 -12.67
CA VAL A 250 1.23 21.77 -12.26
C VAL A 250 0.52 22.41 -13.46
N ASP A 251 -0.59 23.11 -13.21
CA ASP A 251 -1.24 23.95 -14.21
C ASP A 251 -0.37 25.19 -14.50
N LYS A 252 -0.26 25.56 -15.78
CA LYS A 252 0.42 26.78 -16.23
C LYS A 252 -0.52 27.99 -16.30
N GLY A 253 -1.82 27.80 -16.07
CA GLY A 253 -2.87 28.82 -16.15
C GLY A 253 -3.38 29.12 -17.57
N ASP A 254 -2.90 28.37 -18.57
CA ASP A 254 -3.35 28.43 -19.97
C ASP A 254 -4.18 27.19 -20.38
N GLY A 255 -4.51 26.32 -19.42
CA GLY A 255 -5.14 25.03 -19.66
C GLY A 255 -4.17 23.92 -20.10
N THR A 256 -2.86 24.15 -19.99
CA THR A 256 -1.82 23.14 -20.17
C THR A 256 -1.03 22.91 -18.87
N VAL A 257 -0.53 21.70 -18.69
CA VAL A 257 0.28 21.29 -17.54
C VAL A 257 1.77 21.15 -17.88
N GLU A 258 2.62 21.30 -16.87
CA GLU A 258 4.08 21.14 -16.89
C GLU A 258 4.53 20.21 -15.77
N HIS A 259 5.56 19.38 -15.98
CA HIS A 259 6.12 18.58 -14.89
C HIS A 259 6.80 19.51 -13.85
N ASN A 260 6.56 19.27 -12.56
CA ASN A 260 6.98 20.18 -11.48
C ASN A 260 8.51 20.44 -11.48
N PHE A 261 9.32 19.47 -11.90
CA PHE A 261 10.78 19.57 -12.10
C PHE A 261 11.23 20.77 -12.96
N PHE A 262 10.38 21.30 -13.85
CA PHE A 262 10.67 22.47 -14.69
C PHE A 262 10.21 23.81 -14.08
N THR A 263 9.62 23.80 -12.89
CA THR A 263 9.08 24.99 -12.20
C THR A 263 10.11 25.69 -11.32
N LYS A 264 9.85 26.97 -11.01
CA LYS A 264 10.58 27.73 -9.99
C LYS A 264 10.37 27.18 -8.57
N GLY A 265 9.18 26.66 -8.26
CA GLY A 265 8.90 26.03 -6.97
C GLY A 265 9.84 24.87 -6.67
N TYR A 266 10.16 24.05 -7.68
CA TYR A 266 11.12 22.96 -7.54
C TYR A 266 12.57 23.44 -7.29
N GLU A 267 12.97 24.57 -7.86
CA GLU A 267 14.28 25.21 -7.59
C GLU A 267 14.34 25.69 -6.14
N GLU A 268 13.32 26.43 -5.67
CA GLU A 268 13.23 26.90 -4.29
C GLU A 268 13.24 25.75 -3.28
N TYR A 269 12.48 24.69 -3.56
CA TYR A 269 12.46 23.45 -2.77
C TYR A 269 13.86 22.80 -2.69
N THR A 270 14.56 22.69 -3.82
CA THR A 270 15.91 22.11 -3.88
C THR A 270 16.91 22.93 -3.06
N LEU A 271 16.90 24.27 -3.22
CA LEU A 271 17.79 25.16 -2.50
C LEU A 271 17.47 25.23 -0.99
N PHE A 272 16.20 25.13 -0.61
CA PHE A 272 15.81 25.02 0.80
C PHE A 272 16.41 23.79 1.46
N TYR A 273 16.29 22.61 0.83
CA TYR A 273 16.87 21.38 1.39
C TYR A 273 18.40 21.38 1.37
N ARG A 274 19.03 21.96 0.33
CA ARG A 274 20.48 22.20 0.32
C ARG A 274 20.91 23.05 1.54
N LYS A 275 20.19 24.13 1.82
CA LYS A 275 20.41 24.98 2.98
C LYS A 275 20.22 24.23 4.31
N LEU A 276 19.24 23.32 4.41
CA LEU A 276 19.08 22.47 5.60
C LEU A 276 20.30 21.55 5.82
N VAL A 277 20.90 21.00 4.76
CA VAL A 277 22.12 20.19 4.86
C VAL A 277 23.33 21.05 5.22
N GLU A 278 23.54 22.18 4.55
CA GLU A 278 24.64 23.11 4.80
C GLU A 278 24.62 23.67 6.23
N GLU A 279 23.43 24.02 6.73
CA GLU A 279 23.24 24.47 8.11
C GLU A 279 23.13 23.32 9.12
N GLY A 280 23.30 22.04 8.73
CA GLY A 280 23.25 20.90 9.65
C GLY A 280 21.92 20.75 10.40
N LEU A 281 20.83 21.13 9.74
CA LEU A 281 19.44 21.02 10.20
C LEU A 281 18.82 19.67 9.79
N LEU A 282 19.36 19.02 8.75
CA LEU A 282 19.00 17.67 8.32
C LEU A 282 20.08 16.67 8.76
N ASP A 283 19.68 15.46 9.17
CA ASP A 283 20.61 14.34 9.41
C ASP A 283 21.47 14.09 8.15
N PRO A 284 22.82 14.17 8.25
CA PRO A 284 23.72 14.10 7.11
C PRO A 284 23.70 12.76 6.37
N GLU A 285 23.20 11.68 7.00
CA GLU A 285 23.07 10.36 6.37
C GLU A 285 21.66 10.10 5.83
N THR A 286 20.73 11.06 5.90
CA THR A 286 19.32 10.90 5.51
C THR A 286 19.13 10.12 4.21
N PHE A 287 19.86 10.50 3.16
CA PHE A 287 19.72 9.92 1.82
C PHE A 287 20.64 8.73 1.52
N THR A 288 21.48 8.31 2.47
CA THR A 288 22.45 7.20 2.31
C THR A 288 22.25 6.07 3.32
N GLN A 289 21.50 6.32 4.40
CA GLN A 289 21.22 5.33 5.44
C GLN A 289 20.23 4.24 4.98
N THR A 290 20.41 3.06 5.55
CA THR A 290 19.50 1.93 5.41
C THR A 290 18.39 1.98 6.47
N ASP A 291 17.35 1.18 6.27
CA ASP A 291 16.16 1.19 7.14
C ASP A 291 16.49 0.81 8.60
N PRO A 292 17.36 -0.20 8.87
CA PRO A 292 17.83 -0.47 10.23
C PRO A 292 18.61 0.68 10.86
N ILE A 293 19.45 1.41 10.09
CA ILE A 293 20.22 2.56 10.62
C ILE A 293 19.27 3.70 11.00
N ALA A 294 18.28 3.98 10.15
CA ALA A 294 17.29 5.01 10.44
C ALA A 294 16.42 4.67 11.66
N LYS A 295 15.91 3.44 11.73
CA LYS A 295 15.12 2.95 12.87
C LYS A 295 15.92 2.93 14.17
N GLU A 296 17.21 2.60 14.12
CA GLU A 296 18.10 2.69 15.28
C GLU A 296 18.24 4.14 15.78
N LYS A 297 18.39 5.14 14.88
CA LYS A 297 18.41 6.56 15.29
C LYS A 297 17.09 7.00 15.93
N ILE A 298 15.95 6.53 15.41
CA ILE A 298 14.61 6.84 15.96
C ILE A 298 14.45 6.19 17.35
N ASN A 299 14.81 4.91 17.50
CA ASN A 299 14.77 4.18 18.78
C ASN A 299 15.78 4.73 19.81
N GLN A 300 16.87 5.38 19.38
CA GLN A 300 17.78 6.13 20.24
C GLN A 300 17.25 7.55 20.59
N GLY A 301 16.08 7.95 20.09
CA GLY A 301 15.49 9.29 20.29
C GLY A 301 16.16 10.41 19.50
N ARG A 302 17.08 10.10 18.58
CA ARG A 302 18.03 11.07 18.00
C ARG A 302 17.50 11.92 16.86
N ILE A 303 16.22 11.81 16.54
CA ILE A 303 15.54 12.63 15.52
C ILE A 303 14.51 13.50 16.25
N ALA A 304 14.56 14.81 16.08
CA ALA A 304 13.59 15.71 16.71
C ALA A 304 12.30 15.82 15.90
N ILE A 305 12.42 16.07 14.59
CA ILE A 305 11.31 16.07 13.63
C ILE A 305 11.51 14.93 12.65
N LEU A 306 10.51 14.06 12.53
CA LEU A 306 10.50 12.90 11.64
C LEU A 306 9.43 13.10 10.55
N ALA A 307 9.77 12.75 9.31
CA ALA A 307 8.91 12.94 8.14
C ALA A 307 8.53 11.59 7.50
N ALA A 308 7.26 11.19 7.63
CA ALA A 308 6.67 9.98 7.07
C ALA A 308 5.13 10.01 7.24
N HIS A 309 4.47 8.90 6.92
CA HIS A 309 3.11 8.64 7.42
C HIS A 309 3.11 8.31 8.91
N TYR A 310 2.04 8.70 9.61
CA TYR A 310 2.01 8.60 11.06
C TYR A 310 2.11 7.16 11.60
N PRO A 311 1.46 6.15 11.00
CA PRO A 311 1.63 4.75 11.41
C PRO A 311 3.10 4.30 11.50
N ALA A 312 3.94 4.60 10.50
CA ALA A 312 5.35 4.23 10.53
C ALA A 312 6.14 4.96 11.63
N ILE A 313 5.75 6.20 11.95
CA ILE A 313 6.36 6.98 13.04
C ILE A 313 6.02 6.35 14.39
N LEU A 314 4.74 6.08 14.65
CA LEU A 314 4.29 5.41 15.87
C LEU A 314 4.96 4.04 16.05
N ASP A 315 5.01 3.24 14.98
CA ASP A 315 5.61 1.90 15.01
C ASP A 315 7.14 1.95 15.21
N ALA A 316 7.83 2.91 14.59
CA ALA A 316 9.29 3.07 14.71
C ALA A 316 9.76 3.80 15.98
N SER A 317 8.88 4.51 16.70
CA SER A 317 9.22 5.19 17.96
C SER A 317 8.70 4.51 19.21
N LYS A 318 7.88 3.45 19.10
CA LYS A 318 7.17 2.82 20.23
C LYS A 318 8.08 2.45 21.41
N GLU A 319 9.28 1.90 21.16
CA GLU A 319 10.23 1.52 22.21
C GLU A 319 10.83 2.74 22.94
N TYR A 320 11.23 3.79 22.20
CA TYR A 320 11.76 5.02 22.79
C TYR A 320 10.70 5.74 23.62
N VAL A 321 9.49 5.93 23.07
CA VAL A 321 8.38 6.61 23.77
C VAL A 321 7.94 5.84 25.02
N SER A 322 7.88 4.50 24.96
CA SER A 322 7.54 3.67 26.13
C SER A 322 8.57 3.79 27.27
N SER A 323 9.84 4.04 26.93
CA SER A 323 10.92 4.24 27.92
C SER A 323 11.08 5.70 28.35
N HIS A 324 10.55 6.66 27.59
CA HIS A 324 10.62 8.10 27.84
C HIS A 324 9.22 8.77 27.72
N PRO A 325 8.27 8.49 28.65
CA PRO A 325 6.91 8.99 28.56
C PRO A 325 6.83 10.52 28.40
N GLY A 326 6.06 10.98 27.42
CA GLY A 326 5.95 12.39 27.04
C GLY A 326 6.85 12.81 25.86
N SER A 327 7.74 11.94 25.38
CA SER A 327 8.52 12.16 24.15
C SER A 327 7.77 11.77 22.86
N ASP A 328 6.44 11.75 22.89
CA ASP A 328 5.58 11.35 21.78
C ASP A 328 5.84 12.20 20.54
N TYR A 329 5.83 11.60 19.35
CA TYR A 329 5.82 12.34 18.10
C TYR A 329 4.42 12.89 17.85
N ILE A 330 4.27 14.21 17.88
CA ILE A 330 3.00 14.92 17.65
C ILE A 330 3.04 15.67 16.30
N PRO A 331 1.90 15.84 15.61
CA PRO A 331 1.85 16.48 14.29
C PRO A 331 2.37 17.92 14.34
N LEU A 332 3.10 18.31 13.29
CA LEU A 332 3.59 19.66 13.07
C LEU A 332 2.73 20.37 12.02
N GLY A 333 2.37 21.63 12.28
CA GLY A 333 1.51 22.41 11.39
C GLY A 333 0.02 22.38 11.77
N PRO A 334 -0.90 22.53 10.80
CA PRO A 334 -0.74 22.26 9.38
C PRO A 334 0.16 23.26 8.65
N LEU A 335 0.99 22.75 7.74
CA LEU A 335 1.82 23.57 6.86
C LEU A 335 1.01 24.11 5.68
N GLU A 336 1.33 25.33 5.25
CA GLU A 336 0.79 25.92 4.01
C GLU A 336 1.17 25.10 2.78
N ARG A 337 0.20 24.92 1.88
CA ARG A 337 0.40 24.34 0.55
C ARG A 337 0.53 25.48 -0.47
N ALA A 338 1.67 25.55 -1.14
CA ALA A 338 1.94 26.60 -2.14
C ALA A 338 1.02 26.44 -3.35
N ASP A 339 0.53 27.58 -3.85
CA ASP A 339 -0.38 27.69 -4.99
C ASP A 339 -1.70 26.89 -4.84
N VAL A 340 -2.15 26.68 -3.60
CA VAL A 340 -3.40 25.98 -3.25
C VAL A 340 -4.23 26.82 -2.27
N GLU A 341 -5.54 26.91 -2.51
CA GLU A 341 -6.46 27.67 -1.64
C GLU A 341 -6.47 27.15 -0.18
N PRO A 342 -6.39 28.01 0.84
CA PRO A 342 -6.26 27.59 2.24
C PRO A 342 -7.43 26.76 2.81
N ASP A 343 -8.63 26.90 2.24
CA ASP A 343 -9.85 26.17 2.64
C ASP A 343 -10.07 24.88 1.85
N ARG A 344 -9.24 24.60 0.84
CA ARG A 344 -9.34 23.37 0.04
C ARG A 344 -9.06 22.14 0.91
N PRO A 345 -9.82 21.03 0.75
CA PRO A 345 -9.48 19.74 1.33
C PRO A 345 -8.07 19.25 0.94
N VAL A 346 -7.58 18.24 1.65
CA VAL A 346 -6.39 17.50 1.23
C VAL A 346 -6.76 16.50 0.15
N ASP A 347 -6.24 16.73 -1.04
CA ASP A 347 -6.42 15.88 -2.22
C ASP A 347 -5.51 14.66 -2.16
N LEU A 348 -6.10 13.48 -2.03
CA LEU A 348 -5.42 12.18 -2.01
C LEU A 348 -5.60 11.49 -3.37
N GLY A 349 -4.49 11.05 -3.98
CA GLY A 349 -4.55 10.18 -5.16
C GLY A 349 -5.24 8.85 -4.84
N ILE A 350 -5.87 8.22 -5.83
CA ILE A 350 -6.73 7.04 -5.60
C ILE A 350 -5.93 5.81 -5.15
N GLN A 351 -6.58 4.99 -4.30
CA GLN A 351 -5.94 4.15 -3.30
C GLN A 351 -6.30 2.65 -3.40
N GLY A 352 -6.94 2.23 -4.50
CA GLY A 352 -7.21 0.80 -4.72
C GLY A 352 -5.92 0.00 -4.87
N ASN A 353 -5.77 -1.06 -4.08
CA ASN A 353 -4.53 -1.80 -3.96
C ASN A 353 -4.31 -2.82 -5.08
N ASN A 354 -5.35 -3.57 -5.46
CA ASN A 354 -5.17 -4.75 -6.30
C ASN A 354 -6.02 -4.74 -7.58
N VAL A 355 -5.45 -5.31 -8.64
CA VAL A 355 -6.16 -5.81 -9.81
C VAL A 355 -6.28 -7.34 -9.71
N THR A 356 -7.51 -7.83 -9.80
CA THR A 356 -7.85 -9.26 -9.79
C THR A 356 -8.31 -9.70 -11.17
N ALA A 357 -7.92 -10.90 -11.59
CA ALA A 357 -8.36 -11.48 -12.85
C ALA A 357 -8.53 -12.99 -12.73
N ILE A 358 -9.54 -13.54 -13.43
CA ILE A 358 -9.70 -14.98 -13.62
C ILE A 358 -8.92 -15.36 -14.89
N THR A 359 -7.98 -16.31 -14.79
CA THR A 359 -7.16 -16.70 -15.94
C THR A 359 -7.86 -17.76 -16.80
N LYS A 360 -7.44 -17.90 -18.06
CA LYS A 360 -7.94 -18.94 -18.97
C LYS A 360 -7.68 -20.39 -18.52
N ASN A 361 -6.98 -20.63 -17.41
CA ASN A 361 -6.90 -21.96 -16.79
C ASN A 361 -8.29 -22.38 -16.30
N CYS A 362 -8.98 -21.44 -15.65
CA CYS A 362 -10.30 -21.62 -15.07
C CYS A 362 -11.37 -21.62 -16.18
N LYS A 363 -12.14 -22.71 -16.29
CA LYS A 363 -13.10 -22.96 -17.38
C LYS A 363 -14.42 -23.53 -16.87
N GLY A 364 -15.51 -23.22 -17.57
CA GLY A 364 -16.85 -23.70 -17.23
C GLY A 364 -17.21 -23.38 -15.78
N ALA A 365 -17.61 -24.39 -15.02
CA ALA A 365 -18.00 -24.24 -13.62
C ALA A 365 -16.90 -23.70 -12.68
N CYS A 366 -15.61 -23.77 -13.05
CA CYS A 366 -14.56 -23.06 -12.31
C CYS A 366 -14.80 -21.54 -12.33
N VAL A 367 -15.20 -20.98 -13.48
CA VAL A 367 -15.45 -19.53 -13.63
C VAL A 367 -16.63 -19.11 -12.75
N ASP A 368 -17.67 -19.93 -12.69
CA ASP A 368 -18.84 -19.67 -11.85
C ASP A 368 -18.50 -19.80 -10.36
N ALA A 369 -17.66 -20.76 -9.98
CA ALA A 369 -17.13 -20.88 -8.61
C ALA A 369 -16.25 -19.68 -8.22
N ALA A 370 -15.37 -19.23 -9.12
CA ALA A 370 -14.51 -18.07 -8.92
C ALA A 370 -15.31 -16.76 -8.78
N LEU A 371 -16.30 -16.52 -9.64
CA LEU A 371 -17.17 -15.35 -9.55
C LEU A 371 -18.05 -15.40 -8.29
N LYS A 372 -18.62 -16.55 -7.94
CA LYS A 372 -19.39 -16.71 -6.68
C LYS A 372 -18.53 -16.44 -5.44
N PHE A 373 -17.28 -16.90 -5.43
CA PHE A 373 -16.33 -16.60 -4.36
C PHE A 373 -16.02 -15.10 -4.29
N LEU A 374 -15.62 -14.49 -5.42
CA LEU A 374 -15.24 -13.07 -5.46
C LEU A 374 -16.42 -12.14 -5.14
N ASP A 375 -17.65 -12.44 -5.59
CA ASP A 375 -18.83 -11.64 -5.25
C ASP A 375 -19.24 -11.80 -3.77
N PHE A 376 -19.05 -13.00 -3.18
CA PHE A 376 -19.19 -13.17 -1.73
C PHE A 376 -18.16 -12.33 -0.97
N MET A 377 -16.88 -12.37 -1.35
CA MET A 377 -15.84 -11.56 -0.73
C MET A 377 -16.13 -10.05 -0.87
N ALA A 378 -16.74 -9.64 -1.98
CA ALA A 378 -17.18 -8.27 -2.23
C ALA A 378 -18.51 -7.89 -1.54
N SER A 379 -19.25 -8.83 -0.95
CA SER A 379 -20.40 -8.52 -0.09
C SER A 379 -19.96 -7.93 1.26
N ASP A 380 -20.88 -7.32 2.01
CA ASP A 380 -20.56 -6.81 3.36
C ASP A 380 -20.18 -7.97 4.32
N GLU A 381 -20.78 -9.16 4.18
CA GLU A 381 -20.42 -10.33 4.98
C GLU A 381 -18.99 -10.80 4.69
N GLY A 382 -18.61 -10.90 3.41
CA GLY A 382 -17.26 -11.29 3.00
C GLY A 382 -16.19 -10.24 3.35
N PHE A 383 -16.51 -8.95 3.22
CA PHE A 383 -15.63 -7.86 3.63
C PHE A 383 -15.35 -7.93 5.14
N MET A 384 -16.40 -8.03 5.96
CA MET A 384 -16.28 -8.12 7.42
C MET A 384 -15.54 -9.39 7.85
N LEU A 385 -15.80 -10.52 7.20
CA LEU A 385 -15.09 -11.78 7.45
C LEU A 385 -13.60 -11.69 7.12
N ALA A 386 -13.21 -11.04 6.02
CA ALA A 386 -11.81 -10.85 5.64
C ALA A 386 -11.05 -9.88 6.57
N ARG A 387 -11.72 -8.81 7.02
CA ARG A 387 -11.10 -7.80 7.90
C ARG A 387 -11.01 -8.26 9.36
N TYR A 388 -12.09 -8.84 9.89
CA TYR A 388 -12.24 -9.11 11.33
C TYR A 388 -12.40 -10.60 11.68
N GLY A 389 -12.43 -11.49 10.70
CA GLY A 389 -12.65 -12.91 10.94
C GLY A 389 -14.09 -13.25 11.34
N VAL A 390 -14.27 -14.45 11.87
CA VAL A 390 -15.58 -15.01 12.21
C VAL A 390 -16.25 -14.24 13.36
N GLN A 391 -17.45 -13.69 13.10
CA GLN A 391 -18.30 -13.02 14.11
C GLN A 391 -18.76 -14.02 15.19
N GLY A 392 -18.88 -13.58 16.44
CA GLY A 392 -19.19 -14.44 17.60
C GLY A 392 -17.99 -15.24 18.11
N VAL A 393 -16.88 -15.25 17.37
CA VAL A 393 -15.58 -15.80 17.80
C VAL A 393 -14.60 -14.66 18.02
N HIS A 394 -14.24 -13.94 16.95
CA HIS A 394 -13.21 -12.92 16.94
C HIS A 394 -13.72 -11.54 17.35
N TRP A 395 -14.95 -11.22 16.98
CA TRP A 395 -15.59 -9.92 17.20
C TRP A 395 -17.11 -10.07 17.25
N ASP A 396 -17.79 -9.05 17.79
CA ASP A 396 -19.26 -8.99 17.87
C ASP A 396 -19.78 -7.57 17.65
N MET A 397 -21.05 -7.46 17.26
CA MET A 397 -21.74 -6.17 17.18
C MET A 397 -22.20 -5.70 18.57
N LYS A 398 -21.73 -4.54 19.01
CA LYS A 398 -22.15 -3.87 20.25
C LYS A 398 -22.58 -2.44 19.93
N ASP A 399 -23.78 -2.05 20.36
CA ASP A 399 -24.37 -0.73 20.09
C ASP A 399 -24.33 -0.29 18.61
N GLY A 400 -24.50 -1.26 17.70
CA GLY A 400 -24.48 -1.03 16.25
C GLY A 400 -23.09 -0.91 15.63
N LYS A 401 -22.01 -1.18 16.38
CA LYS A 401 -20.63 -1.15 15.89
C LYS A 401 -19.91 -2.49 16.06
N PRO A 402 -19.02 -2.88 15.14
CA PRO A 402 -18.09 -3.98 15.35
C PRO A 402 -17.15 -3.71 16.53
N VAL A 403 -16.98 -4.70 17.41
CA VAL A 403 -16.06 -4.62 18.55
C VAL A 403 -15.33 -5.96 18.68
N ALA A 404 -13.99 -5.92 18.73
CA ALA A 404 -13.16 -7.09 18.94
C ALA A 404 -13.49 -7.79 20.28
N ASN A 405 -13.40 -9.12 20.30
CA ASN A 405 -13.47 -9.88 21.54
C ASN A 405 -12.10 -9.82 22.24
N GLN A 406 -12.09 -9.43 23.51
CA GLN A 406 -10.88 -9.04 24.24
C GLN A 406 -9.78 -10.10 24.20
N GLU A 407 -10.13 -11.39 24.32
CA GLU A 407 -9.16 -12.49 24.24
C GLU A 407 -8.40 -12.51 22.91
N TRP A 408 -9.08 -12.24 21.79
CA TRP A 408 -8.45 -12.17 20.47
C TRP A 408 -7.67 -10.87 20.28
N PHE A 409 -8.18 -9.76 20.80
CA PHE A 409 -7.46 -8.48 20.80
C PHE A 409 -6.12 -8.59 21.55
N ASP A 410 -6.12 -9.19 22.75
CA ASP A 410 -4.92 -9.39 23.58
C ASP A 410 -3.91 -10.34 22.90
N LYS A 411 -4.39 -11.40 22.24
CA LYS A 411 -3.57 -12.29 21.41
C LYS A 411 -2.95 -11.55 20.21
N PHE A 412 -3.75 -10.78 19.48
CA PHE A 412 -3.35 -10.14 18.22
C PHE A 412 -2.57 -8.84 18.37
N SER A 413 -2.63 -8.18 19.53
CA SER A 413 -1.78 -7.04 19.90
C SER A 413 -0.37 -7.47 20.31
N THR A 414 -0.21 -8.71 20.80
CA THR A 414 1.09 -9.30 21.17
C THR A 414 1.71 -10.18 20.07
N ASP A 415 0.99 -10.38 18.94
CA ASP A 415 1.37 -11.22 17.80
C ASP A 415 2.32 -10.49 16.83
N THR A 416 3.57 -10.29 17.24
CA THR A 416 4.58 -9.47 16.52
C THR A 416 4.96 -9.96 15.12
N ASN A 417 4.52 -11.16 14.70
CA ASN A 417 4.73 -11.69 13.35
C ASN A 417 3.42 -12.02 12.60
N MET A 418 2.28 -11.63 13.18
CA MET A 418 0.92 -11.87 12.65
C MET A 418 0.59 -13.36 12.47
N LYS A 419 1.29 -14.28 13.15
CA LYS A 419 1.09 -15.73 12.97
C LYS A 419 -0.25 -16.20 13.54
N LEU A 420 -0.67 -15.65 14.68
CA LEU A 420 -1.98 -15.97 15.26
C LEU A 420 -3.09 -15.43 14.35
N ARG A 421 -2.98 -14.18 13.87
CA ARG A 421 -3.95 -13.62 12.91
C ARG A 421 -4.12 -14.51 11.67
N LYS A 422 -3.00 -14.94 11.07
CA LYS A 422 -3.00 -15.77 9.86
C LYS A 422 -3.53 -17.18 10.07
N ASN A 423 -3.30 -17.78 11.25
CA ASN A 423 -3.90 -19.07 11.60
C ASN A 423 -5.44 -19.00 11.69
N GLU A 424 -6.00 -17.83 12.04
CA GLU A 424 -7.44 -17.59 12.01
C GLU A 424 -7.96 -17.19 10.61
N GLY A 425 -7.06 -17.00 9.65
CA GLY A 425 -7.37 -16.59 8.27
C GLY A 425 -7.47 -15.08 8.05
N ILE A 426 -6.98 -14.27 9.00
CA ILE A 426 -6.92 -12.81 8.91
C ILE A 426 -5.53 -12.39 8.40
N SER A 427 -5.48 -11.42 7.49
CA SER A 427 -4.24 -10.93 6.85
C SER A 427 -3.47 -12.00 6.07
N ILE A 428 -4.21 -12.85 5.33
CA ILE A 428 -3.68 -13.87 4.41
C ILE A 428 -3.84 -13.49 2.92
N GLY A 429 -4.28 -12.27 2.60
CA GLY A 429 -4.55 -11.82 1.22
C GLY A 429 -6.01 -11.94 0.79
N LEU A 430 -6.92 -12.31 1.70
CA LEU A 430 -8.37 -12.26 1.47
C LEU A 430 -8.89 -10.83 1.38
N GLU A 431 -8.30 -9.91 2.16
CA GLU A 431 -8.58 -8.49 2.16
C GLU A 431 -8.42 -7.84 0.77
N SER A 432 -7.49 -8.35 -0.03
CA SER A 432 -7.19 -7.96 -1.41
C SER A 432 -8.18 -8.47 -2.46
N LEU A 433 -9.29 -9.08 -2.04
CA LEU A 433 -10.34 -9.67 -2.89
C LEU A 433 -11.75 -9.16 -2.53
N THR A 434 -11.86 -8.10 -1.73
CA THR A 434 -13.11 -7.68 -1.06
C THR A 434 -13.93 -6.60 -1.78
N GLY A 435 -13.71 -6.38 -3.08
CA GLY A 435 -14.36 -5.33 -3.86
C GLY A 435 -13.94 -3.94 -3.37
N LEU A 436 -14.89 -2.99 -3.33
CA LEU A 436 -14.63 -1.66 -2.79
C LEU A 436 -14.25 -1.69 -1.30
N ASP A 437 -13.29 -0.85 -0.91
CA ASP A 437 -12.96 -0.67 0.50
C ASP A 437 -14.04 0.11 1.23
N ARG A 438 -14.42 -0.41 2.39
CA ARG A 438 -15.54 0.03 3.23
C ARG A 438 -15.19 0.05 4.71
N ILE A 439 -13.88 0.19 5.01
CA ILE A 439 -13.35 0.01 6.36
C ILE A 439 -13.96 1.00 7.35
N ASN A 440 -14.32 2.21 6.90
CA ASN A 440 -14.94 3.23 7.73
C ASN A 440 -16.46 3.25 7.57
N SER A 441 -16.97 3.24 6.32
CA SER A 441 -18.40 3.42 6.03
C SER A 441 -19.28 2.23 6.41
N VAL A 442 -18.76 1.00 6.38
CA VAL A 442 -19.49 -0.22 6.80
C VAL A 442 -18.88 -0.83 8.05
N ALA A 443 -17.55 -0.95 8.10
CA ALA A 443 -16.87 -1.71 9.14
C ALA A 443 -16.48 -0.88 10.38
N GLY A 444 -16.72 0.45 10.38
CA GLY A 444 -16.60 1.31 11.55
C GLY A 444 -15.18 1.61 12.05
N GLY A 445 -14.15 1.33 11.24
CA GLY A 445 -12.73 1.49 11.56
C GLY A 445 -12.08 0.22 12.12
N ASP A 446 -10.74 0.13 12.04
CA ASP A 446 -9.98 -1.06 12.43
C ASP A 446 -10.13 -1.40 13.92
N ILE A 447 -10.94 -2.42 14.23
CA ILE A 447 -11.18 -2.92 15.59
C ILE A 447 -9.94 -3.58 16.23
N TRP A 448 -8.88 -3.81 15.47
CA TRP A 448 -7.65 -4.43 15.94
C TRP A 448 -6.54 -3.42 16.27
N ALA A 449 -6.78 -2.13 16.05
CA ALA A 449 -5.87 -1.07 16.45
C ALA A 449 -5.99 -0.76 17.95
N GLU A 450 -4.87 -0.45 18.59
CA GLU A 450 -4.86 0.10 19.96
C GLU A 450 -5.62 1.43 19.98
N GLN A 451 -6.52 1.65 20.96
CA GLN A 451 -7.32 2.89 21.03
C GLN A 451 -6.45 4.15 21.06
N GLU A 452 -5.30 4.09 21.73
CA GLU A 452 -4.32 5.19 21.78
C GLU A 452 -3.77 5.52 20.38
N ARG A 453 -3.58 4.53 19.49
CA ARG A 453 -3.20 4.73 18.08
C ARG A 453 -4.33 5.41 17.30
N LEU A 454 -5.58 4.97 17.50
CA LEU A 454 -6.75 5.55 16.83
C LEU A 454 -6.95 7.01 17.26
N ASP A 455 -6.87 7.30 18.57
CA ASP A 455 -6.98 8.65 19.13
C ASP A 455 -5.85 9.56 18.64
N ALA A 456 -4.61 9.04 18.57
CA ALA A 456 -3.48 9.76 18.02
C ALA A 456 -3.69 10.09 16.53
N MET A 457 -4.08 9.10 15.71
CA MET A 457 -4.33 9.31 14.27
C MET A 457 -5.48 10.31 14.04
N GLU A 458 -6.56 10.24 14.81
CA GLU A 458 -7.67 11.17 14.70
C GLU A 458 -7.32 12.59 15.16
N ASN A 459 -6.46 12.74 16.19
CA ASN A 459 -5.90 14.03 16.57
C ASN A 459 -4.99 14.60 15.47
N ALA A 460 -4.13 13.76 14.87
CA ALA A 460 -3.28 14.16 13.75
C ALA A 460 -4.10 14.53 12.51
N ARG A 461 -5.21 13.83 12.23
CA ARG A 461 -6.15 14.19 11.16
C ARG A 461 -6.76 15.57 11.37
N LYS A 462 -7.28 15.87 12.57
CA LYS A 462 -7.85 17.19 12.89
C LYS A 462 -6.86 18.34 12.69
N ILE A 463 -5.59 18.11 12.97
CA ILE A 463 -4.52 19.11 12.82
C ILE A 463 -4.06 19.21 11.36
N LEU A 464 -3.74 18.10 10.70
CA LEU A 464 -3.12 18.08 9.37
C LEU A 464 -4.12 18.11 8.20
N ARG A 465 -5.42 17.92 8.48
CA ARG A 465 -6.54 17.90 7.52
C ARG A 465 -7.72 18.76 8.03
N PRO A 466 -7.50 20.04 8.38
CA PRO A 466 -8.54 20.87 9.00
C PRO A 466 -9.79 21.05 8.11
N ASN A 467 -9.61 20.96 6.79
CA ASN A 467 -10.67 21.05 5.77
C ASN A 467 -11.16 19.67 5.27
N GLY A 468 -10.76 18.58 5.93
CA GLY A 468 -11.03 17.21 5.50
C GLY A 468 -10.15 16.72 4.34
N ILE A 469 -10.54 15.58 3.77
CA ILE A 469 -9.88 14.92 2.64
C ILE A 469 -10.82 14.82 1.43
N HIS A 470 -10.24 14.69 0.24
CA HIS A 470 -10.93 14.48 -1.02
C HIS A 470 -10.14 13.48 -1.86
N VAL A 471 -10.80 12.44 -2.38
CA VAL A 471 -10.16 11.41 -3.21
C VAL A 471 -10.26 11.84 -4.69
N ILE A 472 -9.11 12.01 -5.37
CA ILE A 472 -9.06 12.67 -6.69
C ILE A 472 -9.36 11.69 -7.84
N THR A 473 -10.55 11.75 -8.44
CA THR A 473 -10.91 10.96 -9.65
C THR A 473 -10.51 11.62 -10.97
N ALA A 474 -9.29 12.17 -11.08
CA ALA A 474 -8.83 12.91 -12.27
C ALA A 474 -7.70 12.18 -13.02
N TYR A 475 -7.37 12.62 -14.24
CA TYR A 475 -6.27 12.06 -15.01
C TYR A 475 -4.91 12.52 -14.47
N ASN A 476 -4.00 11.58 -14.25
CA ASN A 476 -2.60 11.89 -13.96
C ASN A 476 -1.83 12.08 -15.28
N PRO A 477 -1.21 13.25 -15.54
CA PRO A 477 -0.42 13.46 -16.76
C PRO A 477 0.78 12.50 -16.87
N GLY A 478 1.26 11.96 -15.75
CA GLY A 478 2.29 10.92 -15.70
C GLY A 478 1.87 9.63 -16.41
N ASP A 479 0.59 9.26 -16.37
CA ASP A 479 0.10 8.09 -17.10
C ASP A 479 -0.04 8.37 -18.60
N VAL A 480 -0.27 9.64 -18.97
CA VAL A 480 -0.46 10.03 -20.38
C VAL A 480 0.89 10.22 -21.09
N ILE A 481 1.90 10.81 -20.44
CA ILE A 481 3.22 11.02 -21.05
C ILE A 481 3.91 9.69 -21.41
N THR A 482 3.61 8.60 -20.69
CA THR A 482 4.14 7.25 -21.01
C THR A 482 3.71 6.74 -22.38
N LYS A 483 2.63 7.29 -22.95
CA LYS A 483 2.09 6.93 -24.26
C LYS A 483 2.67 7.79 -25.39
N ALA A 484 3.53 8.77 -25.08
CA ALA A 484 4.16 9.64 -26.08
C ALA A 484 5.20 8.87 -26.92
N PRO A 485 5.34 9.14 -28.23
CA PRO A 485 6.35 8.49 -29.08
C PRO A 485 7.80 8.63 -28.59
N GLU A 486 8.10 9.70 -27.85
CA GLU A 486 9.41 9.98 -27.27
C GLU A 486 9.70 9.23 -25.96
N TRP A 487 8.70 8.56 -25.35
CA TRP A 487 8.80 8.03 -23.98
C TRP A 487 10.02 7.11 -23.75
N GLU A 488 10.30 6.17 -24.66
CA GLU A 488 11.43 5.24 -24.54
C GLU A 488 12.80 5.95 -24.46
N MET A 489 12.96 7.10 -25.14
CA MET A 489 14.18 7.91 -25.04
C MET A 489 14.18 8.82 -23.81
N LEU A 490 12.99 9.26 -23.38
CA LEU A 490 12.79 10.19 -22.28
C LEU A 490 12.91 9.51 -20.90
N LYS A 491 12.41 8.28 -20.76
CA LYS A 491 12.28 7.55 -19.50
C LYS A 491 13.59 7.48 -18.69
N PRO A 492 14.77 7.14 -19.25
CA PRO A 492 16.01 7.08 -18.48
C PRO A 492 16.43 8.43 -17.86
N SER A 493 15.98 9.54 -18.46
CA SER A 493 16.19 10.89 -17.92
C SER A 493 15.15 11.24 -16.85
N MET A 494 13.90 10.80 -17.01
CA MET A 494 12.83 10.97 -16.01
C MET A 494 13.15 10.19 -14.72
N ASP A 495 13.56 8.93 -14.85
CA ASP A 495 13.90 8.06 -13.72
C ASP A 495 15.00 8.67 -12.81
N ARG A 496 15.88 9.52 -13.38
CA ARG A 496 16.97 10.19 -12.65
C ARG A 496 16.57 11.43 -11.85
N MET A 497 15.35 11.95 -11.97
CA MET A 497 14.96 13.21 -11.31
C MET A 497 15.16 13.18 -9.79
N GLY A 498 14.79 12.07 -9.14
CA GLY A 498 14.95 11.90 -7.69
C GLY A 498 16.41 11.86 -7.23
N ASP A 499 17.30 11.27 -8.02
CA ASP A 499 18.73 11.20 -7.69
C ASP A 499 19.43 12.53 -7.99
N ALA A 500 19.09 13.20 -9.10
CA ALA A 500 19.58 14.55 -9.40
C ALA A 500 19.18 15.57 -8.32
N TRP A 501 17.99 15.42 -7.73
CA TRP A 501 17.60 16.23 -6.57
C TRP A 501 18.46 15.97 -5.33
N LYS A 502 18.73 14.70 -4.98
CA LYS A 502 19.64 14.36 -3.88
C LYS A 502 21.07 14.88 -4.12
N GLU A 503 21.58 14.71 -5.34
CA GLU A 503 22.87 15.25 -5.77
C GLU A 503 22.92 16.78 -5.60
N ALA A 504 21.85 17.50 -6.01
CA ALA A 504 21.74 18.95 -5.86
C ALA A 504 21.62 19.40 -4.39
N VAL A 505 20.92 18.65 -3.54
CA VAL A 505 20.80 18.92 -2.09
C VAL A 505 22.15 18.80 -1.36
N PHE A 506 23.08 17.97 -1.83
CA PHE A 506 24.45 17.91 -1.31
C PHE A 506 25.46 18.77 -2.08
N ALA A 507 25.02 19.58 -3.06
CA ALA A 507 25.92 20.39 -3.86
C ALA A 507 26.58 21.51 -3.04
N LYS A 508 27.83 21.85 -3.37
CA LYS A 508 28.66 22.76 -2.57
C LYS A 508 28.20 24.23 -2.60
N SER A 509 27.40 24.63 -3.57
CA SER A 509 26.78 25.95 -3.65
C SER A 509 25.45 25.86 -4.40
N ASP A 510 24.65 26.92 -4.32
CA ASP A 510 23.36 27.02 -4.99
C ASP A 510 23.52 26.97 -6.51
N GLU A 511 24.58 27.55 -7.07
CA GLU A 511 24.89 27.46 -8.51
C GLU A 511 25.24 26.04 -8.93
N ALA A 512 25.97 25.29 -8.09
CA ALA A 512 26.28 23.88 -8.34
C ALA A 512 25.02 23.00 -8.27
N ALA A 513 24.13 23.26 -7.31
CA ALA A 513 22.83 22.58 -7.23
C ALA A 513 21.99 22.83 -8.49
N MET A 514 21.91 24.08 -8.92
CA MET A 514 21.15 24.46 -10.12
C MET A 514 21.82 23.98 -11.41
N SER A 515 23.14 23.79 -11.46
CA SER A 515 23.81 23.12 -12.59
C SER A 515 23.29 21.69 -12.77
N ILE A 516 23.27 20.88 -11.70
CA ILE A 516 22.80 19.48 -11.72
C ILE A 516 21.34 19.40 -12.20
N ILE A 517 20.45 20.23 -11.67
CA ILE A 517 19.04 20.28 -12.08
C ILE A 517 18.90 20.71 -13.55
N ASN A 518 19.61 21.76 -13.97
CA ASN A 518 19.50 22.28 -15.34
C ASN A 518 20.15 21.37 -16.39
N GLU A 519 21.23 20.66 -16.06
CA GLU A 519 21.83 19.63 -16.91
C GLU A 519 20.84 18.49 -17.19
N LEU A 520 20.08 18.04 -16.17
CA LEU A 520 19.03 17.04 -16.38
C LEU A 520 17.84 17.61 -17.18
N ARG A 521 17.41 18.86 -16.92
CA ARG A 521 16.37 19.53 -17.74
C ARG A 521 16.78 19.65 -19.21
N GLU A 522 18.04 19.96 -19.49
CA GLU A 522 18.59 19.96 -20.84
C GLU A 522 18.61 18.56 -21.45
N GLN A 523 19.00 17.54 -20.69
CA GLN A 523 18.98 16.14 -21.15
C GLN A 523 17.55 15.71 -21.50
N LEU A 524 16.58 15.99 -20.64
CA LEU A 524 15.15 15.72 -20.86
C LEU A 524 14.65 16.34 -22.17
N ARG A 525 14.94 17.63 -22.41
CA ARG A 525 14.60 18.33 -23.67
C ARG A 525 15.28 17.69 -24.88
N LYS A 526 16.58 17.36 -24.78
CA LYS A 526 17.33 16.64 -25.83
C LYS A 526 16.74 15.25 -26.13
N THR A 527 16.16 14.58 -25.15
CA THR A 527 15.45 13.29 -25.29
C THR A 527 13.97 13.43 -25.69
N GLY A 528 13.47 14.65 -25.97
CA GLY A 528 12.15 14.87 -26.55
C GLY A 528 11.03 15.30 -25.58
N TYR A 529 11.38 15.70 -24.35
CA TYR A 529 10.41 16.11 -23.33
C TYR A 529 9.34 17.10 -23.83
N ASP A 530 9.74 18.17 -24.54
CA ASP A 530 8.79 19.21 -24.99
C ASP A 530 7.71 18.65 -25.94
N LYS A 531 8.05 17.63 -26.75
CA LYS A 531 7.08 16.94 -27.63
C LYS A 531 6.20 15.97 -26.86
N ALA A 532 6.76 15.24 -25.90
CA ALA A 532 6.00 14.37 -25.02
C ALA A 532 4.98 15.18 -24.18
N MET A 533 5.34 16.39 -23.75
CA MET A 533 4.42 17.32 -23.10
C MET A 533 3.37 17.91 -24.05
N GLN A 534 3.71 18.18 -25.32
CA GLN A 534 2.71 18.56 -26.31
C GLN A 534 1.68 17.43 -26.50
N PHE A 535 2.15 16.20 -26.76
CA PHE A 535 1.29 15.01 -26.86
C PHE A 535 0.40 14.84 -25.60
N THR A 536 0.99 15.01 -24.42
CA THR A 536 0.27 14.88 -23.14
C THR A 536 -0.86 15.90 -23.02
N ASN A 537 -0.57 17.18 -23.29
CA ASN A 537 -1.55 18.25 -23.22
C ASN A 537 -2.64 18.14 -24.30
N GLU A 538 -2.31 17.66 -25.51
CA GLU A 538 -3.30 17.38 -26.54
C GLU A 538 -4.27 16.25 -26.14
N ASN A 539 -3.79 15.21 -25.46
CA ASN A 539 -4.61 14.08 -24.98
C ASN A 539 -5.38 14.37 -23.68
N LEU A 540 -4.98 15.38 -22.90
CA LEU A 540 -5.68 15.84 -21.70
C LEU A 540 -6.72 16.95 -21.97
N LYS A 541 -6.79 17.47 -23.20
CA LYS A 541 -7.63 18.62 -23.54
C LYS A 541 -9.12 18.35 -23.27
N GLY A 542 -9.68 19.06 -22.28
CA GLY A 542 -11.08 18.93 -21.88
C GLY A 542 -11.35 17.77 -20.90
N LYS A 543 -10.30 17.18 -20.33
CA LYS A 543 -10.38 16.21 -19.22
C LYS A 543 -9.98 16.91 -17.91
N ASP A 544 -10.51 16.44 -16.78
CA ASP A 544 -10.06 16.89 -15.45
C ASP A 544 -8.70 16.27 -15.13
N VAL A 545 -7.78 17.06 -14.56
CA VAL A 545 -6.36 16.68 -14.39
C VAL A 545 -5.93 16.83 -12.93
N VAL A 546 -5.11 15.88 -12.45
CA VAL A 546 -4.45 15.97 -11.14
C VAL A 546 -3.36 17.04 -11.21
N THR A 547 -3.65 18.23 -10.67
CA THR A 547 -2.73 19.37 -10.57
C THR A 547 -2.44 19.80 -9.11
N VAL A 548 -3.19 19.26 -8.15
CA VAL A 548 -3.00 19.41 -6.70
C VAL A 548 -3.06 18.02 -6.09
N GLN A 549 -2.09 17.66 -5.25
CA GLN A 549 -2.06 16.36 -4.57
C GLN A 549 -1.18 16.43 -3.32
N MET A 550 -1.61 15.79 -2.24
CA MET A 550 -0.75 15.50 -1.08
C MET A 550 -0.15 14.10 -1.21
N PRO A 551 1.11 13.88 -0.77
CA PRO A 551 1.64 12.54 -0.58
C PRO A 551 0.74 11.73 0.36
N ASN A 552 0.49 10.48 -0.02
CA ASN A 552 -0.34 9.52 0.68
C ASN A 552 0.22 8.11 0.55
#